data_AF-A0A5N5VCH3-F1
#
_entry.id   AF-A0A5N5VCH3-F1
#
_cell.length_a   1.000
_cell.length_b   1.000
_cell.length_c   1.000
_cell.angle_alpha   90.00
_cell.angle_beta   90.00
_cell.angle_gamma   90.00
#
_symmetry.space_group_name_H-M   'P 1'
#
loop_
_entity.id
_entity.type
_entity.pdbx_description
1 polymer ?
#
loop_
_entity_poly.entity_id
_entity_poly.type
_entity_poly.pdbx_seq_one_letter_code
_entity_poly.pdbx_strand_id
1 'polypeptide(L)'
;MRRSTNDMTPIAQRIAAALNVGITDIGFYWLTGLTRDNTIIVANNYALGYIPENIHLPDQVKFATADESIAPNIRASWATYPILALHGWCQHHGTELRAVIATEDQFKGFDPGAPKIILRPDDIPDTGTMNGRHRLQVIAPGAATQLAAVAPNGLTDLLPTRPADDTPPKDNRADLWFEVFRPLLSSASDRARIQLQAFITYAEHAQELALHRAHTATEAADQRAAIADWIYWQHLAVLVSDAVAADAAV
;
A
#
# COMPACT_ATOMS: atom_id res chain seq x y z
N MET A 1 -20.43 3.82 34.53
CA MET A 1 -19.60 3.29 33.43
C MET A 1 -20.45 3.20 32.17
N ARG A 2 -20.33 4.15 31.23
CA ARG A 2 -21.00 4.05 29.91
C ARG A 2 -20.08 3.24 29.00
N ARG A 3 -20.51 2.03 28.60
CA ARG A 3 -19.92 1.30 27.49
C ARG A 3 -20.13 2.18 26.24
N SER A 4 -19.07 2.71 25.65
CA SER A 4 -19.17 3.47 24.40
C SER A 4 -19.68 2.51 23.33
N THR A 5 -20.88 2.76 22.82
CA THR A 5 -21.55 1.99 21.78
C THR A 5 -20.85 2.07 20.41
N ASN A 6 -19.68 2.71 20.32
CA ASN A 6 -18.94 3.01 19.10
C ASN A 6 -17.42 2.72 19.19
N ASP A 7 -16.98 1.85 20.10
CA ASP A 7 -15.56 1.51 20.20
C ASP A 7 -15.09 0.65 19.01
N MET A 8 -14.29 1.24 18.13
CA MET A 8 -13.73 0.57 16.95
C MET A 8 -12.53 -0.34 17.27
N THR A 9 -12.10 -0.43 18.54
CA THR A 9 -10.93 -1.24 18.94
C THR A 9 -11.01 -2.71 18.47
N PRO A 10 -12.13 -3.44 18.65
CA PRO A 10 -12.20 -4.83 18.21
C PRO A 10 -12.10 -4.98 16.68
N ILE A 11 -12.62 -4.00 15.93
CA ILE A 11 -12.56 -3.99 14.47
C ILE A 11 -11.12 -3.70 14.01
N ALA A 12 -10.47 -2.70 14.62
CA ALA A 12 -9.08 -2.36 14.34
C ALA A 12 -8.14 -3.54 14.63
N GLN A 13 -8.36 -4.27 15.73
CA GLN A 13 -7.59 -5.49 16.05
C GLN A 13 -7.75 -6.58 15.01
N ARG A 14 -8.98 -6.86 14.55
CA ARG A 14 -9.23 -7.86 13.51
C ARG A 14 -8.58 -7.50 12.18
N ILE A 15 -8.63 -6.22 11.81
CA ILE A 15 -7.97 -5.73 10.59
C ILE A 15 -6.45 -5.86 10.72
N ALA A 16 -5.88 -5.44 11.84
CA ALA A 16 -4.46 -5.55 12.11
C ALA A 16 -3.97 -7.01 12.08
N ALA A 17 -4.76 -7.92 12.65
CA ALA A 17 -4.48 -9.35 12.64
C ALA A 17 -4.52 -9.92 11.21
N ALA A 18 -5.59 -9.64 10.46
CA ALA A 18 -5.74 -10.09 9.07
C ALA A 18 -4.62 -9.60 8.15
N LEU A 19 -4.20 -8.34 8.29
CA LEU A 19 -3.08 -7.77 7.52
C LEU A 19 -1.74 -8.43 7.82
N ASN A 20 -1.57 -9.05 8.99
CA ASN A 20 -0.33 -9.71 9.39
C ASN A 20 -0.35 -11.24 9.17
N VAL A 21 -1.37 -11.78 8.49
CA VAL A 21 -1.42 -13.20 8.13
C VAL A 21 -0.49 -13.48 6.95
N GLY A 22 0.32 -14.55 7.07
CA GLY A 22 1.01 -15.14 5.92
C GLY A 22 2.01 -14.23 5.21
N ILE A 23 2.56 -13.22 5.90
CA ILE A 23 3.60 -12.36 5.35
C ILE A 23 4.86 -13.19 5.10
N THR A 24 5.23 -13.36 3.83
CA THR A 24 6.45 -14.06 3.39
C THR A 24 7.55 -13.12 2.90
N ASP A 25 7.18 -11.87 2.58
CA ASP A 25 8.11 -10.85 2.10
C ASP A 25 9.09 -10.43 3.20
N ILE A 26 10.39 -10.46 2.89
CA ILE A 26 11.45 -10.23 3.88
C ILE A 26 11.34 -8.84 4.47
N GLY A 27 11.07 -8.78 5.78
CA GLY A 27 10.97 -7.52 6.50
C GLY A 27 9.71 -6.71 6.17
N PHE A 28 8.77 -7.21 5.38
CA PHE A 28 7.47 -6.55 5.21
C PHE A 28 6.65 -6.64 6.50
N TYR A 29 5.97 -5.57 6.87
CA TYR A 29 4.97 -5.61 7.93
C TYR A 29 3.98 -4.47 7.83
N TRP A 30 2.80 -4.69 8.41
CA TRP A 30 1.78 -3.66 8.58
C TRP A 30 1.75 -3.17 10.02
N LEU A 31 1.53 -1.86 10.20
CA LEU A 31 1.06 -1.28 11.46
C LEU A 31 -0.36 -0.75 11.28
N THR A 32 -1.18 -0.90 12.32
CA THR A 32 -2.52 -0.31 12.37
C THR A 32 -2.59 0.70 13.51
N GLY A 33 -2.98 1.93 13.19
CA GLY A 33 -3.30 2.98 14.14
C GLY A 33 -4.80 3.11 14.34
N LEU A 34 -5.22 3.34 15.58
CA LEU A 34 -6.58 3.72 15.93
C LEU A 34 -6.54 5.11 16.55
N THR A 35 -7.24 6.06 15.95
CA THR A 35 -7.24 7.46 16.39
C THR A 35 -8.23 7.72 17.53
N ARG A 36 -8.14 8.91 18.15
CA ARG A 36 -9.12 9.36 19.14
C ARG A 36 -10.54 9.51 18.59
N ASP A 37 -10.69 9.84 17.30
CA ASP A 37 -11.97 9.94 16.60
C ASP A 37 -12.51 8.59 16.07
N ASN A 38 -11.85 7.48 16.39
CA ASN A 38 -12.17 6.11 15.93
C ASN A 38 -11.90 5.82 14.44
N THR A 39 -11.10 6.64 13.76
CA THR A 39 -10.56 6.30 12.43
C THR A 39 -9.51 5.20 12.55
N ILE A 40 -9.58 4.23 11.64
CA ILE A 40 -8.59 3.17 11.49
C ILE A 40 -7.66 3.56 10.36
N ILE A 41 -6.37 3.66 10.66
CA ILE A 41 -5.32 4.00 9.70
C ILE A 41 -4.36 2.83 9.63
N VAL A 42 -3.86 2.50 8.45
CA VAL A 42 -2.82 1.48 8.26
C VAL A 42 -1.62 2.06 7.54
N ALA A 43 -0.46 1.45 7.73
CA ALA A 43 0.77 1.75 7.02
C ALA A 43 1.63 0.49 6.91
N ASN A 44 2.46 0.37 5.87
CA ASN A 44 3.49 -0.66 5.75
C ASN A 44 4.83 -0.04 5.34
N ASN A 45 5.91 -0.81 5.39
CA ASN A 45 7.29 -0.34 5.23
C ASN A 45 7.87 -0.61 3.83
N TYR A 46 7.04 -0.87 2.84
CA TYR A 46 7.45 -1.14 1.46
C TYR A 46 7.12 0.08 0.61
N ALA A 47 7.97 1.11 0.74
CA ALA A 47 7.80 2.40 0.07
C ALA A 47 6.45 3.08 0.42
N LEU A 48 5.79 3.65 -0.58
CA LEU A 48 4.57 4.43 -0.43
C LEU A 48 3.46 3.82 -1.28
N GLY A 49 2.25 3.69 -0.73
CA GLY A 49 1.08 3.25 -1.49
C GLY A 49 1.06 1.76 -1.90
N TYR A 50 2.09 0.98 -1.60
CA TYR A 50 2.12 -0.43 -1.99
C TYR A 50 1.11 -1.28 -1.21
N ILE A 51 0.28 -2.03 -1.92
CA ILE A 51 -0.67 -3.01 -1.39
C ILE A 51 -0.48 -4.31 -2.19
N PRO A 52 -0.21 -5.46 -1.53
CA PRO A 52 -0.15 -6.75 -2.20
C PRO A 52 -1.48 -7.08 -2.90
N GLU A 53 -1.40 -7.79 -4.04
CA GLU A 53 -2.53 -8.05 -4.94
C GLU A 53 -3.75 -8.70 -4.25
N ASN A 54 -3.50 -9.58 -3.28
CA ASN A 54 -4.52 -10.33 -2.55
C ASN A 54 -5.11 -9.55 -1.35
N ILE A 55 -4.61 -8.36 -1.05
CA ILE A 55 -5.09 -7.56 0.09
C ILE A 55 -6.20 -6.61 -0.36
N HIS A 56 -7.32 -6.69 0.35
CA HIS A 56 -8.44 -5.76 0.22
C HIS A 56 -8.62 -5.00 1.53
N LEU A 57 -8.63 -3.67 1.47
CA LEU A 57 -8.82 -2.85 2.66
C LEU A 57 -10.29 -2.52 2.86
N PRO A 58 -10.87 -2.78 4.06
CA PRO A 58 -12.24 -2.38 4.36
C PRO A 58 -12.47 -0.87 4.14
N ASP A 59 -13.70 -0.50 3.80
CA ASP A 59 -14.05 0.88 3.41
C ASP A 59 -13.70 1.93 4.48
N GLN A 60 -13.84 1.58 5.75
CA GLN A 60 -13.51 2.49 6.86
C GLN A 60 -12.01 2.71 7.08
N VAL A 61 -11.12 1.94 6.44
CA VAL A 61 -9.66 2.02 6.66
C VAL A 61 -9.04 3.12 5.81
N LYS A 62 -8.18 3.94 6.41
CA LYS A 62 -7.34 4.90 5.69
C LYS A 62 -5.93 4.32 5.52
N PHE A 63 -5.30 4.53 4.37
CA PHE A 63 -3.93 4.10 4.13
C PHE A 63 -3.02 5.32 4.11
N ALA A 64 -2.18 5.46 5.14
CA ALA A 64 -1.49 6.71 5.45
C ALA A 64 -0.58 7.19 4.30
N THR A 65 0.18 6.30 3.66
CA THR A 65 1.13 6.66 2.59
C THR A 65 0.45 6.93 1.25
N ALA A 66 -0.81 6.53 1.08
CA ALA A 66 -1.63 6.82 -0.10
C ALA A 66 -2.41 8.14 -0.01
N ASP A 67 -2.33 8.85 1.12
CA ASP A 67 -3.04 10.12 1.29
C ASP A 67 -2.31 11.28 0.59
N GLU A 68 -2.71 11.58 -0.63
CA GLU A 68 -2.09 12.61 -1.46
C GLU A 68 -2.44 14.05 -1.04
N SER A 69 -3.30 14.24 -0.04
CA SER A 69 -3.43 15.56 0.62
C SER A 69 -2.18 15.94 1.42
N ILE A 70 -1.34 14.95 1.74
CA ILE A 70 -0.07 15.11 2.43
C ILE A 70 1.07 15.29 1.42
N ALA A 71 1.88 16.33 1.63
CA ALA A 71 2.95 16.70 0.72
C ALA A 71 3.92 15.52 0.43
N PRO A 72 4.42 15.37 -0.83
CA PRO A 72 5.25 14.23 -1.22
C PRO A 72 6.53 14.07 -0.39
N ASN A 73 7.24 15.16 -0.07
CA ASN A 73 8.45 15.12 0.76
C ASN A 73 8.18 14.61 2.19
N ILE A 74 7.01 14.96 2.75
CA ILE A 74 6.59 14.45 4.06
C ILE A 74 6.36 12.94 3.96
N ARG A 75 5.62 12.48 2.94
CA ARG A 75 5.37 11.04 2.73
C ARG A 75 6.68 10.27 2.46
N ALA A 76 7.62 10.85 1.71
CA ALA A 76 8.94 10.26 1.44
C ALA A 76 9.68 9.85 2.72
N SER A 77 9.61 10.70 3.76
CA SER A 77 10.25 10.44 5.05
C SER A 77 9.69 9.21 5.80
N TRP A 78 8.55 8.67 5.36
CA TRP A 78 7.87 7.54 6.00
C TRP A 78 8.10 6.19 5.30
N ALA A 79 8.75 6.18 4.12
CA ALA A 79 8.83 5.02 3.23
C ALA A 79 9.22 3.69 3.93
N THR A 80 10.19 3.75 4.85
CA THR A 80 10.65 2.58 5.63
C THR A 80 10.20 2.61 7.09
N TYR A 81 9.31 3.54 7.47
CA TYR A 81 8.95 3.86 8.86
C TYR A 81 7.43 4.01 9.02
N PRO A 82 6.67 2.91 9.06
CA PRO A 82 5.20 2.96 9.09
C PRO A 82 4.65 3.70 10.32
N ILE A 83 5.37 3.69 11.45
CA ILE A 83 4.97 4.44 12.64
C ILE A 83 5.00 5.95 12.42
N LEU A 84 5.95 6.46 11.62
CA LEU A 84 5.99 7.87 11.24
C LEU A 84 4.83 8.21 10.31
N ALA A 85 4.44 7.32 9.40
CA ALA A 85 3.25 7.50 8.58
C ALA A 85 1.97 7.61 9.41
N LEU A 86 1.78 6.76 10.44
CA LEU A 86 0.61 6.83 11.30
C LEU A 86 0.52 8.16 12.06
N HIS A 87 1.63 8.61 12.66
CA HIS A 87 1.67 9.89 13.37
C HIS A 87 1.54 11.09 12.43
N GLY A 88 2.22 11.06 11.30
CA GLY A 88 2.18 12.14 10.31
C GLY A 88 0.80 12.29 9.68
N TRP A 89 0.09 11.18 9.44
CA TRP A 89 -1.32 11.22 9.03
C TRP A 89 -2.19 11.87 10.11
N CYS A 90 -2.05 11.45 11.38
CA CYS A 90 -2.77 12.06 12.49
C CYS A 90 -2.51 13.57 12.61
N GLN A 91 -1.25 13.99 12.50
CA GLN A 91 -0.85 15.39 12.55
C GLN A 91 -1.50 16.20 11.43
N HIS A 92 -1.49 15.69 10.19
CA HIS A 92 -2.13 16.36 9.05
C HIS A 92 -3.63 16.53 9.24
N HIS A 93 -4.31 15.51 9.77
CA HIS A 93 -5.77 15.50 9.96
C HIS A 93 -6.23 16.06 11.31
N GLY A 94 -5.34 16.63 12.12
CA GLY A 94 -5.68 17.26 13.40
C GLY A 94 -6.22 16.30 14.45
N THR A 95 -5.76 15.05 14.44
CA THR A 95 -6.16 14.00 15.39
C THR A 95 -4.92 13.37 16.05
N GLU A 96 -5.12 12.39 16.94
CA GLU A 96 -4.04 11.72 17.66
C GLU A 96 -4.26 10.20 17.69
N LEU A 97 -3.17 9.44 17.72
CA LEU A 97 -3.23 8.00 17.96
C LEU A 97 -3.71 7.72 19.39
N ARG A 98 -4.81 6.96 19.49
CA ARG A 98 -5.30 6.38 20.73
C ARG A 98 -4.62 5.04 21.03
N ALA A 99 -4.30 4.27 19.99
CA ALA A 99 -3.57 3.03 20.10
C ALA A 99 -2.83 2.68 18.80
N VAL A 100 -1.76 1.90 18.92
CA VAL A 100 -1.09 1.22 17.81
C VAL A 100 -1.21 -0.28 18.02
N ILE A 101 -1.57 -1.00 16.96
CA ILE A 101 -1.83 -2.44 16.95
C ILE A 101 -0.82 -3.11 16.02
N ALA A 102 -0.08 -4.07 16.56
CA ALA A 102 0.97 -4.81 15.87
C ALA A 102 1.34 -6.08 16.65
N THR A 103 2.16 -6.94 16.05
CA THR A 103 2.74 -8.11 16.73
C THR A 103 3.82 -7.69 17.73
N GLU A 104 4.18 -8.59 18.65
CA GLU A 104 5.24 -8.32 19.63
C GLU A 104 6.58 -8.02 18.94
N ASP A 105 6.95 -8.81 17.93
CA ASP A 105 8.22 -8.64 17.20
C ASP A 105 8.32 -7.27 16.51
N GLN A 106 7.22 -6.77 15.96
CA GLN A 106 7.17 -5.46 15.33
C GLN A 106 7.43 -4.34 16.34
N PHE A 107 6.98 -4.47 17.59
CA PHE A 107 7.23 -3.47 18.63
C PHE A 107 8.63 -3.52 19.25
N LYS A 108 9.44 -4.57 19.01
CA LYS A 108 10.78 -4.69 19.62
C LYS A 108 11.75 -3.58 19.18
N GLY A 109 11.51 -2.94 18.04
CA GLY A 109 12.41 -1.95 17.45
C GLY A 109 12.11 -0.49 17.78
N PHE A 110 10.97 -0.15 18.39
CA PHE A 110 10.58 1.25 18.61
C PHE A 110 9.51 1.44 19.70
N ASP A 111 9.46 2.66 20.25
CA ASP A 111 8.30 3.14 21.02
C ASP A 111 7.29 3.79 20.05
N PRO A 112 6.05 3.29 19.93
CA PRO A 112 5.03 3.90 19.09
C PRO A 112 4.55 5.27 19.58
N GLY A 113 4.91 5.73 20.78
CA GLY A 113 4.44 7.03 21.30
C GLY A 113 2.92 7.10 21.55
N ALA A 114 2.27 5.93 21.61
CA ALA A 114 0.86 5.75 21.90
C ALA A 114 0.65 4.37 22.57
N PRO A 115 -0.49 4.13 23.27
CA PRO A 115 -0.79 2.83 23.86
C PRO A 115 -0.64 1.66 22.86
N LYS A 116 0.03 0.60 23.31
CA LYS A 116 0.25 -0.63 22.53
C LYS A 116 -0.92 -1.58 22.70
N ILE A 117 -1.36 -2.16 21.58
CA ILE A 117 -2.21 -3.35 21.56
C ILE A 117 -1.41 -4.43 20.82
N ILE A 118 -0.96 -5.43 21.57
CA ILE A 118 -0.09 -6.48 21.05
C ILE A 118 -0.96 -7.64 20.55
N LEU A 119 -0.84 -7.97 19.27
CA LEU A 119 -1.44 -9.16 18.67
C LEU A 119 -0.63 -10.40 19.10
N ARG A 120 -1.31 -11.35 19.72
CA ARG A 120 -0.78 -12.66 20.04
C ARG A 120 -0.91 -13.60 18.83
N PRO A 121 -0.13 -14.69 18.77
CA PRO A 121 -0.31 -15.69 17.72
C PRO A 121 -1.75 -16.18 17.59
N ASP A 122 -2.45 -16.39 18.71
CA ASP A 122 -3.86 -16.84 18.74
C ASP A 122 -4.86 -15.79 18.23
N ASP A 123 -4.45 -14.51 18.12
CA ASP A 123 -5.28 -13.45 17.55
C ASP A 123 -5.21 -13.41 16.01
N ILE A 124 -4.18 -14.04 15.41
CA ILE A 124 -3.96 -14.07 13.96
C ILE A 124 -4.85 -15.15 13.34
N PRO A 125 -5.78 -14.80 12.43
CA PRO A 125 -6.65 -15.78 11.79
C PRO A 125 -5.88 -16.66 10.78
N ASP A 126 -6.46 -17.81 10.43
CA ASP A 126 -5.87 -18.71 9.42
C ASP A 126 -5.74 -18.07 8.02
N THR A 127 -6.61 -17.09 7.72
CA THR A 127 -6.60 -16.36 6.45
C THR A 127 -6.70 -14.85 6.67
N GLY A 128 -5.93 -14.08 5.89
CA GLY A 128 -5.96 -12.61 5.90
C GLY A 128 -7.04 -12.01 5.01
N THR A 129 -7.95 -12.83 4.49
CA THR A 129 -8.97 -12.39 3.53
C THR A 129 -9.93 -11.40 4.19
N MET A 130 -10.05 -10.23 3.58
CA MET A 130 -10.99 -9.18 3.98
C MET A 130 -11.84 -8.77 2.78
N ASN A 131 -13.06 -8.32 3.03
CA ASN A 131 -13.87 -7.66 2.01
C ASN A 131 -13.57 -6.16 2.03
N GLY A 132 -13.50 -5.54 0.85
CA GLY A 132 -13.32 -4.11 0.73
C GLY A 132 -12.71 -3.71 -0.60
N ARG A 133 -11.97 -2.61 -0.56
CA ARG A 133 -11.35 -1.98 -1.71
C ARG A 133 -10.07 -2.72 -2.10
N HIS A 134 -9.95 -3.06 -3.37
CA HIS A 134 -8.69 -3.54 -3.94
C HIS A 134 -7.69 -2.40 -4.11
N ARG A 135 -6.44 -2.74 -4.41
CA ARG A 135 -5.29 -1.81 -4.43
C ARG A 135 -5.52 -0.51 -5.23
N LEU A 136 -6.11 -0.58 -6.43
CA LEU A 136 -6.40 0.61 -7.23
C LEU A 136 -7.45 1.51 -6.58
N GLN A 137 -8.53 0.94 -6.03
CA GLN A 137 -9.57 1.70 -5.32
C GLN A 137 -9.05 2.40 -4.07
N VAL A 138 -7.97 1.90 -3.46
CA VAL A 138 -7.36 2.54 -2.29
C VAL A 138 -6.53 3.75 -2.70
N ILE A 139 -5.66 3.61 -3.71
CA ILE A 139 -4.69 4.66 -4.05
C ILE A 139 -5.18 5.65 -5.10
N ALA A 140 -6.10 5.25 -5.98
CA ALA A 140 -6.64 6.07 -7.05
C ALA A 140 -8.15 5.78 -7.26
N PRO A 141 -9.00 6.11 -6.27
CA PRO A 141 -10.44 5.78 -6.30
C PRO A 141 -11.15 6.36 -7.53
N GLY A 142 -10.77 7.55 -7.98
CA GLY A 142 -11.35 8.17 -9.18
C GLY A 142 -11.07 7.35 -10.46
N ALA A 143 -9.83 6.89 -10.63
CA ALA A 143 -9.46 6.04 -11.77
C ALA A 143 -10.17 4.67 -11.70
N ALA A 144 -10.30 4.09 -10.50
CA ALA A 144 -11.07 2.87 -10.32
C ALA A 144 -12.56 3.03 -10.70
N THR A 145 -13.18 4.15 -10.31
CA THR A 145 -14.57 4.47 -10.68
C THR A 145 -14.72 4.66 -12.18
N GLN A 146 -13.80 5.38 -12.82
CA GLN A 146 -13.80 5.57 -14.27
C GLN A 146 -13.66 4.25 -15.00
N LEU A 147 -12.70 3.41 -14.61
CA LEU A 147 -12.52 2.09 -15.19
C LEU A 147 -13.77 1.25 -15.05
N ALA A 148 -14.40 1.21 -13.85
CA ALA A 148 -15.62 0.45 -13.60
C ALA A 148 -16.81 0.89 -14.48
N ALA A 149 -16.86 2.15 -14.91
CA ALA A 149 -17.92 2.69 -15.76
C ALA A 149 -17.77 2.30 -17.24
N VAL A 150 -16.58 1.85 -17.68
CA VAL A 150 -16.33 1.47 -19.08
C VAL A 150 -16.96 0.12 -19.40
N ALA A 151 -17.73 0.04 -20.48
CA ALA A 151 -18.32 -1.21 -20.96
C ALA A 151 -17.24 -2.18 -21.49
N PRO A 152 -17.47 -3.51 -21.46
CA PRO A 152 -16.51 -4.51 -21.93
C PRO A 152 -15.89 -4.23 -23.31
N ASN A 153 -16.69 -3.72 -24.26
CA ASN A 153 -16.26 -3.42 -25.62
C ASN A 153 -15.42 -2.12 -25.76
N GLY A 154 -15.38 -1.27 -24.72
CA GLY A 154 -14.60 -0.03 -24.72
C GLY A 154 -13.29 -0.11 -23.94
N LEU A 155 -12.94 -1.28 -23.39
CA LEU A 155 -11.73 -1.44 -22.57
C LEU A 155 -10.44 -1.21 -23.37
N THR A 156 -10.39 -1.67 -24.62
CA THR A 156 -9.24 -1.47 -25.51
C THR A 156 -8.96 0.00 -25.78
N ASP A 157 -9.99 0.86 -25.78
CA ASP A 157 -9.85 2.30 -26.04
C ASP A 157 -9.17 3.04 -24.87
N LEU A 158 -9.05 2.40 -23.70
CA LEU A 158 -8.31 2.94 -22.55
C LEU A 158 -6.81 2.68 -22.63
N LEU A 159 -6.38 1.75 -23.49
CA LEU A 159 -4.99 1.34 -23.59
C LEU A 159 -4.22 2.29 -24.51
N PRO A 160 -2.92 2.52 -24.24
CA PRO A 160 -2.05 3.13 -25.23
C PRO A 160 -2.01 2.29 -26.51
N THR A 161 -1.53 2.89 -27.61
CA THR A 161 -1.41 2.16 -28.87
C THR A 161 -0.56 0.91 -28.70
N ARG A 162 -1.09 -0.24 -29.13
CA ARG A 162 -0.36 -1.50 -29.07
C ARG A 162 0.96 -1.38 -29.85
N PRO A 163 2.11 -1.75 -29.25
CA PRO A 163 3.38 -1.78 -29.97
C PRO A 163 3.31 -2.72 -31.19
N ALA A 164 4.10 -2.42 -32.22
CA ALA A 164 4.22 -3.27 -33.40
C ALA A 164 4.91 -4.61 -33.09
N ASP A 165 5.81 -4.61 -32.09
CA ASP A 165 6.39 -5.82 -31.50
C ASP A 165 5.55 -6.27 -30.32
N ASP A 166 4.91 -7.44 -30.45
CA ASP A 166 4.04 -8.02 -29.43
C ASP A 166 4.74 -9.08 -28.58
N THR A 167 6.08 -9.13 -28.62
CA THR A 167 6.86 -10.05 -27.79
C THR A 167 6.58 -9.78 -26.31
N PRO A 168 6.20 -10.79 -25.51
CA PRO A 168 5.96 -10.61 -24.08
C PRO A 168 7.22 -10.09 -23.37
N PRO A 169 7.11 -9.04 -22.52
CA PRO A 169 8.23 -8.56 -21.73
C PRO A 169 8.74 -9.67 -20.80
N LYS A 170 10.07 -9.74 -20.61
CA LYS A 170 10.68 -10.70 -19.68
C LYS A 170 10.23 -10.36 -18.25
N ASP A 171 9.72 -11.35 -17.50
CA ASP A 171 9.35 -11.11 -16.10
C ASP A 171 10.60 -11.14 -15.18
N ASN A 172 11.12 -9.95 -14.86
CA ASN A 172 12.24 -9.76 -13.91
C ASN A 172 11.76 -9.34 -12.51
N ARG A 173 10.46 -9.49 -12.17
CA ARG A 173 9.92 -8.98 -10.90
C ARG A 173 10.62 -9.55 -9.67
N ALA A 174 11.06 -10.81 -9.70
CA ALA A 174 11.75 -11.41 -8.57
C ALA A 174 13.07 -10.68 -8.24
N ASP A 175 13.89 -10.41 -9.25
CA ASP A 175 15.17 -9.70 -9.08
C ASP A 175 14.95 -8.24 -8.66
N LEU A 176 13.95 -7.57 -9.26
CA LEU A 176 13.62 -6.19 -8.91
C LEU A 176 13.01 -6.08 -7.51
N TRP A 177 12.23 -7.07 -7.08
CA TRP A 177 11.66 -7.12 -5.72
C TRP A 177 12.75 -7.28 -4.66
N PHE A 178 13.80 -8.04 -4.97
CA PHE A 178 15.00 -8.10 -4.12
C PHE A 178 15.59 -6.71 -3.87
N GLU A 179 15.73 -5.89 -4.91
CA GLU A 179 16.23 -4.51 -4.77
C GLU A 179 15.30 -3.61 -3.95
N VAL A 180 13.98 -3.87 -3.96
CA VAL A 180 13.00 -3.13 -3.14
C VAL A 180 13.16 -3.42 -1.65
N PHE A 181 13.34 -4.68 -1.25
CA PHE A 181 13.45 -4.99 0.18
C PHE A 181 14.89 -4.91 0.70
N ARG A 182 15.91 -5.00 -0.16
CA ARG A 182 17.34 -4.96 0.25
C ARG A 182 17.69 -3.77 1.16
N PRO A 183 17.21 -2.53 0.94
CA PRO A 183 17.48 -1.40 1.85
C PRO A 183 16.93 -1.59 3.26
N LEU A 184 15.89 -2.40 3.45
CA LEU A 184 15.32 -2.72 4.77
C LEU A 184 16.26 -3.56 5.63
N LEU A 185 17.24 -4.24 5.02
CA LEU A 185 18.29 -4.99 5.70
C LEU A 185 19.42 -4.09 6.23
N SER A 186 19.39 -2.80 5.92
CA SER A 186 20.40 -1.82 6.28
C SER A 186 19.93 -0.84 7.36
N SER A 187 20.87 -0.34 8.15
CA SER A 187 20.69 0.78 9.09
C SER A 187 21.11 2.13 8.51
N ALA A 188 21.49 2.19 7.23
CA ALA A 188 21.90 3.43 6.56
C ALA A 188 20.78 4.48 6.59
N SER A 189 21.16 5.75 6.81
CA SER A 189 20.21 6.86 6.93
C SER A 189 19.50 7.19 5.62
N ASP A 190 20.08 6.85 4.46
CA ASP A 190 19.52 7.09 3.13
C ASP A 190 18.74 5.89 2.57
N ARG A 191 18.52 4.84 3.37
CA ARG A 191 17.83 3.61 2.95
C ARG A 191 16.44 3.86 2.38
N ALA A 192 15.71 4.86 2.89
CA ALA A 192 14.38 5.21 2.41
C ALA A 192 14.43 5.69 0.96
N ARG A 193 15.33 6.61 0.64
CA ARG A 193 15.56 7.11 -0.72
C ARG A 193 15.99 5.99 -1.67
N ILE A 194 16.89 5.11 -1.25
CA ILE A 194 17.32 3.95 -2.05
C ILE A 194 16.14 3.00 -2.32
N GLN A 195 15.32 2.72 -1.31
CA GLN A 195 14.11 1.89 -1.49
C GLN A 195 13.13 2.53 -2.47
N LEU A 196 12.84 3.82 -2.33
CA LEU A 196 11.93 4.53 -3.23
C LEU A 196 12.42 4.43 -4.68
N GLN A 197 13.72 4.64 -4.92
CA GLN A 197 14.29 4.53 -6.27
C GLN A 197 14.17 3.11 -6.85
N ALA A 198 14.44 2.08 -6.05
CA ALA A 198 14.26 0.69 -6.46
C ALA A 198 12.78 0.37 -6.74
N PHE A 199 11.87 0.97 -5.97
CA PHE A 199 10.43 0.78 -6.14
C PHE A 199 9.92 1.39 -7.45
N ILE A 200 10.46 2.53 -7.89
CA ILE A 200 10.12 3.12 -9.20
C ILE A 200 10.42 2.10 -10.30
N THR A 201 11.63 1.55 -10.32
CA THR A 201 12.04 0.54 -11.32
C THR A 201 11.17 -0.72 -11.27
N TYR A 202 10.82 -1.19 -10.07
CA TYR A 202 9.90 -2.31 -9.92
C TYR A 202 8.50 -1.99 -10.47
N ALA A 203 7.95 -0.82 -10.12
CA ALA A 203 6.62 -0.39 -10.54
C ALA A 203 6.54 -0.18 -12.06
N GLU A 204 7.56 0.41 -12.68
CA GLU A 204 7.67 0.55 -14.13
C GLU A 204 7.67 -0.82 -14.82
N HIS A 205 8.48 -1.77 -14.34
CA HIS A 205 8.51 -3.12 -14.87
C HIS A 205 7.18 -3.86 -14.69
N ALA A 206 6.53 -3.70 -13.55
CA ALA A 206 5.23 -4.29 -13.27
C ALA A 206 4.12 -3.69 -14.15
N GLN A 207 4.18 -2.39 -14.45
CA GLN A 207 3.24 -1.74 -15.37
C GLN A 207 3.39 -2.28 -16.80
N GLU A 208 4.61 -2.55 -17.28
CA GLU A 208 4.85 -3.10 -18.61
C GLU A 208 4.23 -4.50 -18.77
N LEU A 209 4.42 -5.35 -17.77
CA LEU A 209 3.80 -6.68 -17.74
C LEU A 209 2.28 -6.61 -17.70
N ALA A 210 1.71 -5.71 -16.88
CA ALA A 210 0.27 -5.51 -16.78
C ALA A 210 -0.32 -4.97 -18.09
N LEU A 211 0.36 -4.03 -18.74
CA LEU A 211 -0.05 -3.48 -20.03
C LEU A 211 -0.04 -4.55 -21.13
N HIS A 212 1.00 -5.37 -21.20
CA HIS A 212 1.04 -6.50 -22.15
C HIS A 212 -0.12 -7.48 -21.91
N ARG A 213 -0.42 -7.80 -20.65
CA ARG A 213 -1.59 -8.63 -20.30
C ARG A 213 -2.90 -7.98 -20.73
N ALA A 214 -3.04 -6.67 -20.57
CA ALA A 214 -4.26 -5.96 -20.98
C ALA A 214 -4.45 -5.97 -22.51
N HIS A 215 -3.38 -5.95 -23.30
CA HIS A 215 -3.45 -6.08 -24.76
C HIS A 215 -3.77 -7.50 -25.24
N THR A 216 -3.36 -8.52 -24.48
CA THR A 216 -3.45 -9.94 -24.89
C THR A 216 -4.59 -10.71 -24.22
N ALA A 217 -5.27 -10.12 -23.23
CA ALA A 217 -6.42 -10.71 -22.56
C ALA A 217 -7.55 -11.05 -23.55
N THR A 218 -8.06 -12.27 -23.46
CA THR A 218 -9.16 -12.76 -24.31
C THR A 218 -10.53 -12.50 -23.70
N GLU A 219 -10.60 -12.43 -22.37
CA GLU A 219 -11.82 -12.18 -21.61
C GLU A 219 -11.87 -10.74 -21.11
N ALA A 220 -13.03 -10.10 -21.19
CA ALA A 220 -13.18 -8.71 -20.75
C ALA A 220 -12.95 -8.52 -19.25
N ALA A 221 -13.21 -9.54 -18.43
CA ALA A 221 -12.92 -9.50 -16.99
C ALA A 221 -11.40 -9.46 -16.73
N ASP A 222 -10.64 -10.31 -17.43
CA ASP A 222 -9.18 -10.37 -17.33
C ASP A 222 -8.54 -9.09 -17.89
N GLN A 223 -9.07 -8.58 -19.01
CA GLN A 223 -8.62 -7.31 -19.58
C GLN A 223 -8.81 -6.16 -18.60
N ARG A 224 -9.98 -6.09 -17.94
CA ARG A 224 -10.26 -5.05 -16.94
C ARG A 224 -9.34 -5.17 -15.72
N ALA A 225 -9.10 -6.39 -15.24
CA ALA A 225 -8.17 -6.61 -14.13
C ALA A 225 -6.74 -6.19 -14.49
N ALA A 226 -6.28 -6.54 -15.70
CA ALA A 226 -4.97 -6.13 -16.20
C ALA A 226 -4.86 -4.60 -16.39
N ILE A 227 -5.91 -3.94 -16.87
CA ILE A 227 -5.98 -2.46 -16.93
C ILE A 227 -5.92 -1.86 -15.53
N ALA A 228 -6.67 -2.42 -14.56
CA ALA A 228 -6.65 -1.93 -13.19
C ALA A 228 -5.26 -2.04 -12.56
N ASP A 229 -4.56 -3.15 -12.81
CA ASP A 229 -3.19 -3.37 -12.37
C ASP A 229 -2.20 -2.42 -13.04
N TRP A 230 -2.33 -2.22 -14.35
CA TRP A 230 -1.50 -1.28 -15.09
C TRP A 230 -1.64 0.15 -14.52
N ILE A 231 -2.87 0.63 -14.33
CA ILE A 231 -3.14 1.95 -13.74
C ILE A 231 -2.61 2.02 -12.30
N TYR A 232 -2.76 0.95 -11.50
CA TYR A 232 -2.23 0.91 -10.15
C TYR A 232 -0.70 1.09 -10.13
N TRP A 233 0.03 0.35 -10.96
CA TRP A 233 1.48 0.45 -11.03
C TRP A 233 1.94 1.80 -11.58
N GLN A 234 1.24 2.35 -12.56
CA GLN A 234 1.50 3.69 -13.08
C GLN A 234 1.32 4.76 -11.98
N HIS A 235 0.21 4.73 -11.25
CA HIS A 235 -0.07 5.68 -10.16
C HIS A 235 0.96 5.57 -9.05
N LEU A 236 1.34 4.33 -8.69
CA LEU A 236 2.35 4.07 -7.68
C LEU A 236 3.72 4.60 -8.09
N ALA A 237 4.13 4.41 -9.35
CA ALA A 237 5.39 4.92 -9.89
C ALA A 237 5.44 6.45 -9.83
N VAL A 238 4.34 7.15 -10.19
CA VAL A 238 4.23 8.61 -10.07
C VAL A 238 4.31 9.06 -8.61
N LEU A 239 3.52 8.44 -7.74
CA LEU A 239 3.48 8.76 -6.31
C LEU A 239 4.86 8.64 -5.64
N VAL A 240 5.62 7.61 -6.00
CA VAL A 240 6.98 7.40 -5.49
C VAL A 240 7.98 8.35 -6.16
N SER A 241 7.85 8.62 -7.45
CA SER A 241 8.72 9.57 -8.17
C SER A 241 8.59 10.99 -7.63
N ASP A 242 7.37 11.45 -7.36
CA ASP A 242 7.11 12.75 -6.76
C ASP A 242 7.74 12.86 -5.36
N ALA A 243 7.70 11.78 -4.58
CA ALA A 243 8.35 11.72 -3.27
C ALA A 243 9.87 11.84 -3.38
N VAL A 244 10.51 11.15 -4.34
CA VAL A 244 11.96 11.24 -4.60
C VAL A 244 12.36 12.63 -5.09
N ALA A 245 11.58 13.21 -6.03
CA ALA A 245 11.86 14.53 -6.58
C ALA A 245 11.73 15.64 -5.52
N ALA A 246 10.73 15.54 -4.64
CA ALA A 246 10.51 16.50 -3.57
C ALA A 246 11.56 16.39 -2.45
N ASP A 247 12.03 15.18 -2.13
CA ASP A 247 13.13 14.96 -1.18
C ASP A 247 14.46 15.56 -1.68
N ALA A 248 14.72 15.49 -2.99
CA ALA A 248 15.90 16.10 -3.59
C ALA A 248 15.90 17.64 -3.62
N ALA A 249 14.75 18.28 -3.39
CA ALA A 249 14.56 19.73 -3.42
C ALA A 249 14.71 20.42 -2.06
N VAL A 250 14.94 19.66 -0.99
CA VAL A 250 15.08 20.12 0.41
C VAL A 250 16.55 20.05 0.84
#